data_AF-A0A0G4PK93-F1
#
_entry.id   AF-A0A0G4PK93-F1
#
_cell.length_a   1.000
_cell.length_b   1.000
_cell.length_c   1.000
_cell.angle_alpha   90.00
_cell.angle_beta   90.00
_cell.angle_gamma   90.00
#
_symmetry.space_group_name_H-M   'P 1'
#
loop_
_entity.id
_entity.type
_entity.pdbx_description
1 polymer ?
#
loop_
_entity_poly.entity_id
_entity_poly.type
_entity_poly.pdbx_seq_one_letter_code
_entity_poly.pdbx_strand_id
1 'polypeptide(L)'
;MSSAKPEFVEEESHITPTPTKKSFGARLGAHFKKWWWVHLIIFIACFLIILLPVVYVAYPKIAQDAVNDSTLKITEMILSNPTPESFRLEQNQVLGSDSSYHPQIYAFNSSVSLAGEGPFAYVTVPAVKSKDGAEIHFEQNVALTDASAFGDFTTAVMLNEEISLNIYGRPGLKQGGLPKTTVTYNKTVVMKGLNQLKGFAVSEFFIMFPPVNGYGMNGTVIIPNASVMTIPLGNVTLNLELAGKSVGTTYLTDLTLKPGNNSVPMIGKVDQSAIISLLASKTNPYKDGIMPFDITGNATSTYNGKELPYFSKALAANKLSIKLDVKSALSAAGVNITL
;
A
#
# COMPACT_ATOMS: atom_id res chain seq x y z
N MET A 1 -62.94 24.35 114.43
CA MET A 1 -63.87 25.18 113.64
C MET A 1 -63.12 25.60 112.37
N SER A 2 -63.66 25.55 111.16
CA SER A 2 -65.04 25.24 110.74
C SER A 2 -65.07 24.30 109.52
N SER A 3 -66.18 23.57 109.34
CA SER A 3 -66.63 22.97 108.07
C SER A 3 -67.18 24.07 107.15
N ALA A 4 -67.52 23.91 105.86
CA ALA A 4 -67.49 22.80 104.88
C ALA A 4 -67.16 23.43 103.48
N LYS A 5 -67.40 22.90 102.26
CA LYS A 5 -68.05 21.71 101.65
C LYS A 5 -67.41 21.51 100.25
N PRO A 6 -67.29 20.31 99.66
CA PRO A 6 -66.86 20.15 98.27
C PRO A 6 -67.93 20.53 97.22
N GLU A 7 -67.46 20.88 96.03
CA GLU A 7 -68.23 21.10 94.80
C GLU A 7 -67.69 20.16 93.70
N PHE A 8 -68.59 19.61 92.88
CA PHE A 8 -68.29 18.67 91.80
C PHE A 8 -68.74 19.28 90.48
N VAL A 9 -67.96 19.10 89.42
CA VAL A 9 -68.32 19.51 88.05
C VAL A 9 -67.99 18.36 87.09
N GLU A 10 -69.00 17.92 86.33
CA GLU A 10 -68.86 16.93 85.25
C GLU A 10 -68.21 17.60 84.02
N GLU A 11 -67.14 17.00 83.50
CA GLU A 11 -67.12 16.26 82.24
C GLU A 11 -67.03 17.12 80.96
N GLU A 12 -65.86 17.10 80.33
CA GLU A 12 -65.76 17.01 78.87
C GLU A 12 -64.69 15.96 78.50
N SER A 13 -65.13 14.81 77.99
CA SER A 13 -64.22 13.76 77.52
C SER A 13 -63.65 14.10 76.14
N HIS A 14 -62.64 14.99 76.09
CA HIS A 14 -61.95 15.36 74.85
C HIS A 14 -61.13 14.19 74.27
N ILE A 15 -61.79 13.32 73.51
CA ILE A 15 -61.18 12.25 72.73
C ILE A 15 -60.25 12.87 71.69
N THR A 16 -58.97 13.02 72.04
CA THR A 16 -57.97 13.59 71.14
C THR A 16 -57.76 12.64 69.96
N PRO A 17 -57.99 13.07 68.70
CA PRO A 17 -57.90 12.17 67.55
C PRO A 17 -56.46 11.69 67.39
N THR A 18 -56.25 10.39 67.63
CA THR A 18 -54.90 9.80 67.68
C THR A 18 -54.22 9.97 66.31
N PRO A 19 -53.04 10.60 66.22
CA PRO A 19 -52.45 10.95 64.94
C PRO A 19 -52.10 9.69 64.15
N THR A 20 -52.84 9.45 63.06
CA THR A 20 -52.65 8.29 62.17
C THR A 20 -51.22 8.28 61.65
N LYS A 21 -50.44 7.26 62.06
CA LYS A 21 -49.03 7.11 61.69
C LYS A 21 -48.92 6.97 60.17
N LYS A 22 -48.62 8.09 59.47
CA LYS A 22 -48.45 8.15 58.01
C LYS A 22 -47.63 6.97 57.52
N SER A 23 -48.23 6.17 56.63
CA SER A 23 -47.68 4.93 56.08
C SER A 23 -46.28 5.13 55.49
N PHE A 24 -45.47 4.07 55.53
CA PHE A 24 -44.07 4.08 55.05
C PHE A 24 -43.96 4.60 53.61
N GLY A 25 -44.88 4.19 52.72
CA GLY A 25 -44.97 4.70 51.34
C GLY A 25 -45.26 6.21 51.24
N ALA A 26 -46.10 6.76 52.13
CA ALA A 26 -46.37 8.20 52.18
C ALA A 26 -45.17 9.01 52.69
N ARG A 27 -44.32 8.42 53.56
CA ARG A 27 -43.05 9.01 53.99
C ARG A 27 -42.00 8.97 52.89
N LEU A 28 -41.90 7.86 52.16
CA LEU A 28 -41.05 7.74 50.97
C LEU A 28 -41.46 8.73 49.88
N GLY A 29 -42.75 8.84 49.55
CA GLY A 29 -43.24 9.82 48.58
C GLY A 29 -42.93 11.26 48.99
N ALA A 30 -43.08 11.62 50.27
CA ALA A 30 -42.69 12.92 50.78
C ALA A 30 -41.16 13.15 50.77
N HIS A 31 -40.36 12.11 51.05
CA HIS A 31 -38.90 12.15 50.97
C HIS A 31 -38.43 12.41 49.54
N PHE A 32 -38.87 11.59 48.58
CA PHE A 32 -38.55 11.78 47.17
C PHE A 32 -39.04 13.15 46.67
N LYS A 33 -40.25 13.61 47.01
CA LYS A 33 -40.72 14.95 46.62
C LYS A 33 -39.89 16.10 47.22
N LYS A 34 -39.29 15.93 48.41
CA LYS A 34 -38.42 16.94 49.05
C LYS A 34 -36.97 16.92 48.56
N TRP A 35 -36.44 15.73 48.26
CA TRP A 35 -35.03 15.50 47.94
C TRP A 35 -34.77 15.06 46.48
N TRP A 36 -35.76 15.17 45.59
CA TRP A 36 -35.65 14.72 44.19
C TRP A 36 -34.41 15.28 43.48
N TRP A 37 -34.05 16.52 43.78
CA TRP A 37 -32.88 17.23 43.25
C TRP A 37 -31.54 16.61 43.72
N VAL A 38 -31.45 16.08 44.94
CA VAL A 38 -30.26 15.34 45.39
C VAL A 38 -30.17 14.00 44.68
N HIS A 39 -31.29 13.27 44.54
CA HIS A 39 -31.32 12.02 43.78
C HIS A 39 -30.95 12.25 42.30
N LEU A 40 -31.40 13.36 41.70
CA LEU A 40 -31.02 13.78 40.35
C LEU A 40 -29.53 14.13 40.25
N ILE A 41 -28.96 14.89 41.20
CA ILE A 41 -27.52 15.20 41.23
C ILE A 41 -26.68 13.93 41.37
N ILE A 42 -27.06 13.01 42.26
CA ILE A 42 -26.36 11.72 42.44
C ILE A 42 -26.47 10.87 41.16
N PHE A 43 -27.64 10.82 40.53
CA PHE A 43 -27.81 10.13 39.24
C PHE A 43 -26.92 10.72 38.14
N ILE A 44 -26.90 12.06 38.00
CA ILE A 44 -26.04 12.75 37.03
C ILE A 44 -24.56 12.50 37.33
N ALA A 45 -24.14 12.54 38.60
CA ALA A 45 -22.77 12.27 39.01
C ALA A 45 -22.35 10.83 38.66
N CYS A 46 -23.17 9.83 39.01
CA CYS A 46 -22.91 8.43 38.66
C CYS A 46 -22.89 8.21 37.14
N PHE A 47 -23.82 8.84 36.41
CA PHE A 47 -23.86 8.80 34.95
C PHE A 47 -22.59 9.39 34.31
N LEU A 48 -22.13 10.55 34.78
CA LEU A 48 -20.89 11.18 34.29
C LEU A 48 -19.64 10.36 34.66
N ILE A 49 -19.59 9.76 35.86
CA ILE A 49 -18.50 8.87 36.31
C ILE A 49 -18.38 7.63 35.42
N ILE A 50 -19.48 7.16 34.81
CA ILE A 50 -19.46 6.05 33.85
C ILE A 50 -19.20 6.55 32.41
N LEU A 51 -19.89 7.62 31.99
CA LEU A 51 -19.82 8.15 30.63
C LEU A 51 -18.43 8.67 30.27
N LEU A 52 -17.78 9.42 31.16
CA LEU A 52 -16.51 10.09 30.85
C LEU A 52 -15.37 9.07 30.61
N PRO A 53 -15.15 8.02 31.44
CA PRO A 53 -14.19 6.97 31.11
C PRO A 53 -14.53 6.21 29.82
N VAL A 54 -15.80 5.94 29.53
CA VAL A 54 -16.19 5.27 28.28
C VAL A 54 -15.83 6.14 27.06
N VAL A 55 -16.16 7.43 27.10
CA VAL A 55 -15.95 8.37 25.98
C VAL A 55 -14.47 8.77 25.80
N TYR A 56 -13.71 8.92 26.89
CA TYR A 56 -12.34 9.44 26.85
C TYR A 56 -11.23 8.41 27.07
N VAL A 57 -11.54 7.18 27.53
CA VAL A 57 -10.55 6.11 27.76
C VAL A 57 -10.87 4.83 26.99
N ALA A 58 -12.13 4.38 26.95
CA ALA A 58 -12.50 3.17 26.22
C ALA A 58 -12.59 3.40 24.70
N TYR A 59 -13.31 4.42 24.25
CA TYR A 59 -13.47 4.73 22.82
C TYR A 59 -12.14 4.94 22.07
N PRO A 60 -11.14 5.69 22.59
CA PRO A 60 -9.85 5.81 21.92
C PRO A 60 -9.09 4.49 21.76
N LYS A 61 -9.25 3.54 22.69
CA LYS A 61 -8.69 2.18 22.57
C LYS A 61 -9.42 1.38 21.51
N ILE A 62 -10.75 1.27 21.60
CA ILE A 62 -11.60 0.57 20.61
C ILE A 62 -11.35 1.11 19.19
N ALA A 63 -11.14 2.42 19.04
CA ALA A 63 -10.79 3.04 17.77
C ALA A 63 -9.38 2.69 17.27
N GLN A 64 -8.41 2.52 18.16
CA GLN A 64 -7.07 2.03 17.82
C GLN A 64 -7.09 0.55 17.47
N ASP A 65 -7.81 -0.26 18.24
CA ASP A 65 -7.92 -1.72 18.06
C ASP A 65 -8.61 -2.03 16.72
N ALA A 66 -9.74 -1.38 16.41
CA ALA A 66 -10.40 -1.51 15.10
C ALA A 66 -9.53 -1.02 13.92
N VAL A 67 -8.56 -0.12 14.15
CA VAL A 67 -7.55 0.26 13.15
C VAL A 67 -6.46 -0.80 13.06
N ASN A 68 -6.01 -1.37 14.17
CA ASN A 68 -5.05 -2.48 14.21
C ASN A 68 -5.58 -3.73 13.49
N ASP A 69 -6.88 -4.01 13.59
CA ASP A 69 -7.53 -5.17 12.97
C ASP A 69 -7.89 -4.95 11.49
N SER A 70 -8.15 -3.71 11.07
CA SER A 70 -8.47 -3.39 9.66
C SER A 70 -7.40 -3.84 8.65
N THR A 71 -7.82 -4.21 7.44
CA THR A 71 -6.90 -4.55 6.34
C THR A 71 -6.88 -3.46 5.28
N LEU A 72 -5.79 -3.38 4.51
CA LEU A 72 -5.69 -2.48 3.35
C LEU A 72 -5.09 -3.26 2.18
N LYS A 73 -5.81 -3.25 1.04
CA LYS A 73 -5.37 -3.87 -0.20
C LYS A 73 -5.23 -2.80 -1.28
N ILE A 74 -4.02 -2.56 -1.76
CA ILE A 74 -3.80 -1.76 -2.98
C ILE A 74 -4.27 -2.61 -4.17
N THR A 75 -5.18 -2.06 -4.97
CA THR A 75 -5.76 -2.75 -6.14
C THR A 75 -5.19 -2.23 -7.45
N GLU A 76 -4.65 -1.02 -7.46
CA GLU A 76 -3.99 -0.40 -8.62
C GLU A 76 -3.03 0.70 -8.14
N MET A 77 -1.88 0.84 -8.80
CA MET A 77 -0.88 1.86 -8.52
C MET A 77 -0.25 2.31 -9.84
N ILE A 78 -0.56 3.52 -10.31
CA ILE A 78 -0.02 4.07 -11.56
C ILE A 78 1.02 5.14 -11.21
N LEU A 79 2.26 4.90 -11.63
CA LEU A 79 3.30 5.91 -11.65
C LEU A 79 3.25 6.61 -13.02
N SER A 80 3.37 7.93 -13.03
CA SER A 80 3.45 8.74 -14.24
C SER A 80 4.40 9.92 -14.06
N ASN A 81 4.87 10.49 -15.18
CA ASN A 81 5.76 11.65 -15.20
C ASN A 81 6.98 11.56 -14.25
N PRO A 82 7.74 10.45 -14.25
CA PRO A 82 8.87 10.25 -13.34
C PRO A 82 10.02 11.23 -13.59
N THR A 83 10.73 11.55 -12.51
CA THR A 83 11.97 12.33 -12.45
C THR A 83 12.92 11.68 -11.43
N PRO A 84 14.20 12.08 -11.32
CA PRO A 84 15.12 11.49 -10.34
C PRO A 84 14.67 11.60 -8.88
N GLU A 85 13.85 12.61 -8.55
CA GLU A 85 13.48 13.01 -7.17
C GLU A 85 11.97 12.99 -6.90
N SER A 86 11.14 12.72 -7.91
CA SER A 86 9.67 12.74 -7.78
C SER A 86 8.96 12.01 -8.91
N PHE A 87 7.71 11.62 -8.67
CA PHE A 87 6.79 11.09 -9.69
C PHE A 87 5.35 11.48 -9.35
N ARG A 88 4.43 11.35 -10.29
CA ARG A 88 2.99 11.45 -10.04
C ARG A 88 2.42 10.06 -9.76
N LEU A 89 1.71 9.92 -8.66
CA LEU A 89 1.09 8.69 -8.16
C LEU A 89 -0.42 8.81 -8.28
N GLU A 90 -1.04 7.87 -8.97
CA GLU A 90 -2.47 7.56 -8.86
C GLU A 90 -2.61 6.18 -8.20
N GLN A 91 -3.49 6.05 -7.21
CA GLN A 91 -3.64 4.82 -6.43
C GLN A 91 -5.10 4.54 -6.09
N ASN A 92 -5.52 3.30 -6.38
CA ASN A 92 -6.79 2.74 -5.92
C ASN A 92 -6.52 1.65 -4.88
N GLN A 93 -7.22 1.70 -3.76
CA GLN A 93 -7.08 0.75 -2.66
C GLN A 93 -8.42 0.50 -1.97
N VAL A 94 -8.57 -0.69 -1.38
CA VAL A 94 -9.77 -1.10 -0.63
C VAL A 94 -9.39 -1.33 0.83
N LEU A 95 -10.12 -0.67 1.72
CA LEU A 95 -10.08 -0.92 3.17
C LEU A 95 -11.06 -2.05 3.52
N GLY A 96 -10.56 -3.07 4.24
CA GLY A 96 -11.39 -4.12 4.85
C GLY A 96 -11.51 -3.91 6.37
N SER A 97 -12.67 -4.20 6.95
CA SER A 97 -12.90 -4.04 8.40
C SER A 97 -14.15 -4.77 8.90
N ASP A 98 -13.98 -5.71 9.82
CA ASP A 98 -15.07 -6.41 10.52
C ASP A 98 -15.84 -5.53 11.53
N SER A 99 -15.53 -4.23 11.61
CA SER A 99 -16.15 -3.32 12.56
C SER A 99 -17.58 -2.93 12.16
N SER A 100 -18.53 -3.16 13.07
CA SER A 100 -19.90 -2.62 12.98
C SER A 100 -19.97 -1.09 13.12
N TYR A 101 -18.85 -0.43 13.40
CA TYR A 101 -18.75 1.03 13.47
C TYR A 101 -18.13 1.58 12.18
N HIS A 102 -18.62 2.74 11.75
CA HIS A 102 -18.21 3.36 10.49
C HIS A 102 -17.64 4.77 10.72
N PRO A 103 -16.49 4.89 11.41
CA PRO A 103 -15.93 6.17 11.79
C PRO A 103 -15.37 6.94 10.59
N GLN A 104 -15.42 8.27 10.68
CA GLN A 104 -14.68 9.13 9.77
C GLN A 104 -13.20 9.09 10.14
N ILE A 105 -12.37 8.55 9.25
CA ILE A 105 -10.92 8.77 9.25
C ILE A 105 -10.68 10.08 8.50
N TYR A 106 -9.95 11.01 9.12
CA TYR A 106 -9.59 12.29 8.52
C TYR A 106 -8.31 12.15 7.70
N ALA A 107 -8.17 12.99 6.66
CA ALA A 107 -6.98 13.03 5.83
C ALA A 107 -5.71 13.25 6.67
N PHE A 108 -4.61 12.60 6.27
CA PHE A 108 -3.35 12.62 7.00
C PHE A 108 -2.16 12.37 6.08
N ASN A 109 -1.00 12.89 6.45
CA ASN A 109 0.26 12.55 5.79
C ASN A 109 0.76 11.23 6.38
N SER A 110 0.99 10.25 5.51
CA SER A 110 1.64 8.99 5.85
C SER A 110 3.09 9.02 5.34
N SER A 111 4.04 8.59 6.15
CA SER A 111 5.33 8.12 5.63
C SER A 111 5.14 6.76 4.97
N VAL A 112 5.93 6.47 3.94
CA VAL A 112 5.93 5.20 3.20
C VAL A 112 7.36 4.64 3.14
N SER A 113 7.55 3.38 3.50
CA SER A 113 8.83 2.66 3.42
C SER A 113 8.70 1.22 2.93
N LEU A 114 9.81 0.61 2.52
CA LEU A 114 9.92 -0.84 2.43
C LEU A 114 9.93 -1.42 3.86
N ALA A 115 9.31 -2.58 4.08
CA ALA A 115 9.19 -3.14 5.43
C ALA A 115 10.56 -3.45 6.06
N GLY A 116 10.84 -2.83 7.20
CA GLY A 116 12.13 -2.86 7.90
C GLY A 116 12.98 -1.59 7.67
N GLU A 117 12.73 -0.86 6.59
CA GLU A 117 13.57 0.25 6.12
C GLU A 117 13.00 1.65 6.44
N GLY A 118 13.85 2.66 6.25
CA GLY A 118 13.51 4.08 6.38
C GLY A 118 12.55 4.61 5.30
N PRO A 119 11.81 5.71 5.57
CA PRO A 119 10.80 6.24 4.66
C PRO A 119 11.38 6.96 3.45
N PHE A 120 11.06 6.45 2.26
CA PHE A 120 11.50 7.03 0.98
C PHE A 120 10.62 8.18 0.50
N ALA A 121 9.38 8.28 0.98
CA ALA A 121 8.46 9.37 0.64
C ALA A 121 7.38 9.59 1.71
N TYR A 122 6.64 10.70 1.55
CA TYR A 122 5.40 10.97 2.27
C TYR A 122 4.24 11.13 1.27
N VAL A 123 3.08 10.57 1.61
CA VAL A 123 1.87 10.54 0.78
C VAL A 123 0.68 11.04 1.61
N THR A 124 -0.11 11.96 1.05
CA THR A 124 -1.33 12.46 1.68
C THR A 124 -2.47 11.49 1.42
N VAL A 125 -2.90 10.77 2.46
CA VAL A 125 -4.07 9.87 2.38
C VAL A 125 -5.34 10.71 2.59
N PRO A 126 -6.35 10.61 1.72
CA PRO A 126 -7.58 11.41 1.83
C PRO A 126 -8.46 10.97 3.01
N ALA A 127 -9.46 11.79 3.33
CA ALA A 127 -10.44 11.46 4.37
C ALA A 127 -11.41 10.38 3.85
N VAL A 128 -11.60 9.30 4.60
CA VAL A 128 -12.49 8.18 4.25
C VAL A 128 -13.43 7.87 5.42
N LYS A 129 -14.70 7.60 5.11
CA LYS A 129 -15.61 6.98 6.08
C LYS A 129 -15.35 5.48 6.07
N SER A 130 -14.74 4.96 7.13
CA SER A 130 -14.43 3.55 7.25
C SER A 130 -15.71 2.71 7.21
N LYS A 131 -15.68 1.64 6.43
CA LYS A 131 -16.61 0.52 6.35
C LYS A 131 -15.84 -0.64 5.69
N ASP A 132 -16.37 -1.84 5.73
CA ASP A 132 -15.84 -2.90 4.85
C ASP A 132 -16.08 -2.55 3.37
N GLY A 133 -15.13 -2.93 2.51
CA GLY A 133 -15.16 -2.55 1.10
C GLY A 133 -15.20 -1.04 0.87
N ALA A 134 -14.51 -0.25 1.70
CA ALA A 134 -14.34 1.19 1.43
C ALA A 134 -13.21 1.40 0.41
N GLU A 135 -13.60 1.68 -0.83
CA GLU A 135 -12.70 2.15 -1.87
C GLU A 135 -12.14 3.54 -1.52
N ILE A 136 -10.85 3.72 -1.74
CA ILE A 136 -10.12 4.97 -1.57
C ILE A 136 -9.30 5.17 -2.85
N HIS A 137 -9.63 6.24 -3.57
CA HIS A 137 -8.89 6.73 -4.72
C HIS A 137 -8.15 8.01 -4.32
N PHE A 138 -6.90 8.17 -4.78
CA PHE A 138 -6.22 9.47 -4.77
C PHE A 138 -5.17 9.59 -5.88
N GLU A 139 -4.93 10.82 -6.30
CA GLU A 139 -3.89 11.18 -7.25
C GLU A 139 -3.08 12.37 -6.70
N GLN A 140 -1.75 12.28 -6.67
CA GLN A 140 -0.87 13.37 -6.20
C GLN A 140 0.55 13.28 -6.76
N ASN A 141 1.29 14.39 -6.71
CA ASN A 141 2.72 14.38 -6.96
C ASN A 141 3.45 13.97 -5.68
N VAL A 142 4.29 12.94 -5.76
CA VAL A 142 5.09 12.40 -4.64
C VAL A 142 6.54 12.84 -4.81
N ALA A 143 7.05 13.61 -3.84
CA ALA A 143 8.47 13.91 -3.73
C ALA A 143 9.16 12.83 -2.89
N LEU A 144 10.33 12.37 -3.36
CA LEU A 144 11.17 11.43 -2.64
C LEU A 144 11.94 12.16 -1.54
N THR A 145 11.80 11.69 -0.30
CA THR A 145 12.65 12.12 0.82
C THR A 145 13.95 11.33 0.89
N ASP A 146 13.97 10.13 0.30
CA ASP A 146 15.20 9.36 0.05
C ASP A 146 15.06 8.59 -1.27
N ALA A 147 15.78 9.04 -2.30
CA ALA A 147 15.79 8.41 -3.62
C ALA A 147 16.63 7.12 -3.68
N SER A 148 17.56 6.90 -2.74
CA SER A 148 18.27 5.62 -2.62
C SER A 148 17.34 4.56 -2.06
N ALA A 149 16.65 4.85 -0.95
CA ALA A 149 15.67 3.96 -0.34
C ALA A 149 14.48 3.67 -1.28
N PHE A 150 14.08 4.63 -2.13
CA PHE A 150 13.15 4.35 -3.23
C PHE A 150 13.76 3.40 -4.28
N GLY A 151 15.06 3.55 -4.57
CA GLY A 151 15.83 2.62 -5.40
C GLY A 151 15.96 1.21 -4.81
N ASP A 152 15.98 1.06 -3.48
CA ASP A 152 15.92 -0.23 -2.80
C ASP A 152 14.50 -0.83 -2.87
N PHE A 153 13.46 0.00 -2.71
CA PHE A 153 12.07 -0.39 -2.94
C PHE A 153 11.82 -0.86 -4.39
N THR A 154 12.26 -0.12 -5.41
CA THR A 154 12.09 -0.54 -6.83
C THR A 154 12.91 -1.79 -7.15
N THR A 155 14.06 -1.98 -6.52
CA THR A 155 14.86 -3.22 -6.64
C THR A 155 14.11 -4.40 -5.99
N ALA A 156 13.51 -4.21 -4.81
CA ALA A 156 12.67 -5.21 -4.17
C ALA A 156 11.43 -5.55 -5.04
N VAL A 157 10.79 -4.55 -5.65
CA VAL A 157 9.70 -4.73 -6.62
C VAL A 157 10.15 -5.58 -7.82
N MET A 158 11.34 -5.34 -8.36
CA MET A 158 11.86 -6.09 -9.51
C MET A 158 12.13 -7.57 -9.16
N LEU A 159 12.78 -7.82 -8.01
CA LEU A 159 13.37 -9.13 -7.72
C LEU A 159 12.43 -10.12 -7.02
N ASN A 160 11.37 -9.68 -6.35
CA ASN A 160 10.51 -10.53 -5.52
C ASN A 160 9.13 -10.80 -6.15
N GLU A 161 8.53 -11.93 -5.79
CA GLU A 161 7.13 -12.23 -6.14
C GLU A 161 6.14 -11.37 -5.34
N GLU A 162 6.46 -11.11 -4.07
CA GLU A 162 5.71 -10.20 -3.18
C GLU A 162 6.68 -9.28 -2.44
N ILE A 163 6.23 -8.05 -2.16
CA ILE A 163 6.91 -7.05 -1.35
C ILE A 163 5.99 -6.56 -0.23
N SER A 164 6.59 -6.13 0.88
CA SER A 164 5.88 -5.58 2.03
C SER A 164 6.13 -4.08 2.13
N LEU A 165 5.07 -3.28 1.98
CA LEU A 165 5.09 -1.82 2.03
C LEU A 165 4.58 -1.34 3.40
N ASN A 166 5.40 -0.60 4.15
CA ASN A 166 5.00 0.00 5.42
C ASN A 166 4.38 1.39 5.19
N ILE A 167 3.19 1.59 5.76
CA ILE A 167 2.38 2.81 5.68
C ILE A 167 2.14 3.27 7.13
N TYR A 168 2.80 4.37 7.53
CA TYR A 168 2.73 4.89 8.91
C TYR A 168 2.27 6.35 8.96
N GLY A 169 1.28 6.66 9.80
CA GLY A 169 0.80 8.00 10.06
C GLY A 169 -0.09 8.09 11.31
N ARG A 170 -0.58 9.29 11.62
CA ARG A 170 -1.41 9.52 12.82
C ARG A 170 -2.72 10.27 12.51
N PRO A 171 -3.65 9.65 11.76
CA PRO A 171 -4.94 10.28 11.45
C PRO A 171 -5.75 10.61 12.68
N GLY A 172 -6.55 11.67 12.55
CA GLY A 172 -7.70 11.85 13.41
C GLY A 172 -8.82 10.89 13.02
N LEU A 173 -9.59 10.41 13.99
CA LEU A 173 -10.73 9.50 13.81
C LEU A 173 -11.93 10.01 14.62
N LYS A 174 -13.13 9.96 14.04
CA LYS A 174 -14.38 10.33 14.74
C LYS A 174 -15.53 9.37 14.43
N GLN A 175 -16.04 8.68 15.45
CA GLN A 175 -17.26 7.87 15.37
C GLN A 175 -18.50 8.72 15.68
N GLY A 176 -19.19 9.20 14.64
CA GLY A 176 -20.47 9.90 14.74
C GLY A 176 -20.42 11.16 15.62
N GLY A 177 -21.18 11.13 16.73
CA GLY A 177 -21.26 12.20 17.71
C GLY A 177 -20.13 12.24 18.75
N LEU A 178 -19.32 11.18 18.86
CA LEU A 178 -18.22 11.10 19.85
C LEU A 178 -17.11 12.13 19.54
N PRO A 179 -16.23 12.46 20.50
CA PRO A 179 -15.08 13.31 20.25
C PRO A 179 -14.18 12.80 19.11
N LYS A 180 -13.45 13.72 18.48
CA LYS A 180 -12.35 13.32 17.57
C LYS A 180 -11.19 12.82 18.42
N THR A 181 -10.76 11.60 18.19
CA THR A 181 -9.52 11.02 18.75
C THR A 181 -8.41 11.03 17.69
N THR A 182 -7.19 10.71 18.09
CA THR A 182 -6.07 10.42 17.17
C THR A 182 -5.68 8.97 17.34
N VAL A 183 -5.57 8.25 16.22
CA VAL A 183 -5.10 6.86 16.17
C VAL A 183 -3.76 6.79 15.44
N THR A 184 -2.94 5.82 15.80
CA THR A 184 -1.74 5.46 15.05
C THR A 184 -2.17 4.51 13.93
N TYR A 185 -2.02 4.94 12.68
CA TYR A 185 -2.14 4.07 11.53
C TYR A 185 -0.75 3.51 11.24
N ASN A 186 -0.56 2.20 11.45
CA ASN A 186 0.68 1.50 11.13
C ASN A 186 0.30 0.20 10.42
N LYS A 187 0.58 0.10 9.12
CA LYS A 187 0.18 -1.04 8.30
C LYS A 187 1.29 -1.49 7.38
N THR A 188 1.57 -2.78 7.40
CA THR A 188 2.34 -3.47 6.36
C THR A 188 1.36 -4.03 5.33
N VAL A 189 1.41 -3.53 4.10
CA VAL A 189 0.62 -4.02 2.97
C VAL A 189 1.50 -4.95 2.14
N VAL A 190 1.09 -6.20 1.99
CA VAL A 190 1.72 -7.13 1.04
C VAL A 190 1.13 -6.90 -0.34
N MET A 191 1.98 -6.70 -1.34
CA MET A 191 1.59 -6.52 -2.74
C MET A 191 2.54 -7.26 -3.67
N LYS A 192 2.07 -7.68 -4.84
CA LYS A 192 2.89 -8.42 -5.80
C LYS A 192 3.98 -7.53 -6.42
N GLY A 193 5.18 -8.09 -6.56
CA GLY A 193 6.26 -7.54 -7.35
C GLY A 193 6.24 -8.03 -8.80
N LEU A 194 7.37 -7.88 -9.48
CA LEU A 194 7.59 -8.29 -10.86
C LEU A 194 8.19 -9.71 -10.98
N ASN A 195 8.60 -10.33 -9.86
CA ASN A 195 9.12 -11.70 -9.80
C ASN A 195 10.25 -11.97 -10.83
N GLN A 196 11.26 -11.10 -10.87
CA GLN A 196 12.38 -11.15 -11.84
C GLN A 196 11.94 -11.08 -13.32
N LEU A 197 10.71 -10.61 -13.59
CA LEU A 197 10.04 -10.68 -14.91
C LEU A 197 9.88 -12.13 -15.41
N LYS A 198 9.67 -13.09 -14.49
CA LYS A 198 9.48 -14.51 -14.78
C LYS A 198 8.41 -14.74 -15.84
N GLY A 199 8.81 -15.37 -16.95
CA GLY A 199 8.01 -15.50 -18.16
C GLY A 199 8.38 -14.52 -19.27
N PHE A 200 9.38 -13.65 -19.06
CA PHE A 200 10.02 -12.86 -20.11
C PHE A 200 10.43 -13.75 -21.29
N ALA A 201 10.04 -13.34 -22.49
CA ALA A 201 10.30 -14.07 -23.71
C ALA A 201 10.60 -13.12 -24.87
N VAL A 202 11.44 -13.56 -25.80
CA VAL A 202 11.56 -12.94 -27.12
C VAL A 202 10.61 -13.68 -28.04
N SER A 203 9.50 -13.05 -28.44
CA SER A 203 8.49 -13.67 -29.30
C SER A 203 8.90 -13.65 -30.77
N GLU A 204 9.67 -12.64 -31.18
CA GLU A 204 10.18 -12.46 -32.54
C GLU A 204 11.60 -11.92 -32.48
N PHE A 205 12.49 -12.43 -33.34
CA PHE A 205 13.89 -11.99 -33.43
C PHE A 205 14.37 -12.11 -34.87
N PHE A 206 14.98 -11.04 -35.37
CA PHE A 206 15.48 -10.91 -36.73
C PHE A 206 16.89 -10.30 -36.71
N ILE A 207 17.77 -10.82 -37.55
CA ILE A 207 19.12 -10.28 -37.73
C ILE A 207 19.10 -9.37 -38.97
N MET A 208 19.58 -8.13 -38.79
CA MET A 208 19.79 -7.19 -39.89
C MET A 208 21.23 -7.32 -40.36
N PHE A 209 21.47 -8.06 -41.44
CA PHE A 209 22.79 -8.26 -42.02
C PHE A 209 22.83 -7.73 -43.46
N PRO A 210 23.67 -6.74 -43.80
CA PRO A 210 24.50 -5.94 -42.89
C PRO A 210 23.68 -5.06 -41.92
N PRO A 211 24.27 -4.57 -40.82
CA PRO A 211 23.58 -3.70 -39.86
C PRO A 211 23.01 -2.42 -40.49
N VAL A 212 21.78 -2.08 -40.10
CA VAL A 212 21.08 -0.85 -40.54
C VAL A 212 21.22 0.21 -39.46
N ASN A 213 21.78 1.38 -39.80
CA ASN A 213 22.08 2.47 -38.85
C ASN A 213 22.90 2.01 -37.60
N GLY A 214 23.72 0.97 -37.78
CA GLY A 214 24.51 0.34 -36.72
C GLY A 214 23.75 -0.67 -35.86
N TYR A 215 22.45 -0.87 -36.06
CA TYR A 215 21.67 -1.92 -35.41
C TYR A 215 21.76 -3.22 -36.23
N GLY A 216 22.12 -4.31 -35.55
CA GLY A 216 22.26 -5.65 -36.14
C GLY A 216 21.13 -6.62 -35.76
N MET A 217 20.24 -6.20 -34.86
CA MET A 217 19.11 -6.99 -34.35
C MET A 217 17.85 -6.13 -34.28
N ASN A 218 16.71 -6.72 -34.62
CA ASN A 218 15.36 -6.23 -34.34
C ASN A 218 14.52 -7.39 -33.77
N GLY A 219 13.44 -7.11 -33.04
CA GLY A 219 12.57 -8.13 -32.50
C GLY A 219 11.45 -7.58 -31.63
N THR A 220 10.65 -8.50 -31.09
CA THR A 220 9.52 -8.22 -30.20
C THR A 220 9.71 -9.04 -28.93
N VAL A 221 9.58 -8.40 -27.77
CA VAL A 221 9.67 -9.06 -26.46
C VAL A 221 8.35 -8.99 -25.71
N ILE A 222 8.04 -10.05 -24.97
CA ILE A 222 6.94 -10.11 -24.02
C ILE A 222 7.51 -9.94 -22.62
N ILE A 223 7.06 -8.90 -21.93
CA ILE A 223 7.47 -8.56 -20.56
C ILE A 223 6.27 -8.73 -19.62
N PRO A 224 6.21 -9.81 -18.83
CA PRO A 224 5.17 -9.99 -17.82
C PRO A 224 5.33 -9.01 -16.66
N ASN A 225 4.20 -8.52 -16.17
CA ASN A 225 4.06 -7.76 -14.95
C ASN A 225 2.98 -8.43 -14.09
N ALA A 226 3.41 -9.17 -13.07
CA ALA A 226 2.52 -9.89 -12.15
C ALA A 226 1.89 -8.98 -11.06
N SER A 227 2.23 -7.69 -11.06
CA SER A 227 1.80 -6.72 -10.05
C SER A 227 0.56 -5.93 -10.46
N VAL A 228 0.06 -5.12 -9.53
CA VAL A 228 -0.97 -4.09 -9.78
C VAL A 228 -0.38 -2.72 -10.17
N MET A 229 0.94 -2.66 -10.42
CA MET A 229 1.64 -1.41 -10.73
C MET A 229 1.70 -1.15 -12.24
N THR A 230 1.48 0.10 -12.65
CA THR A 230 1.91 0.62 -13.95
C THR A 230 3.19 1.43 -13.77
N ILE A 231 4.26 1.03 -14.45
CA ILE A 231 5.64 1.50 -14.22
C ILE A 231 6.23 2.09 -15.52
N PRO A 232 6.40 3.43 -15.62
CA PRO A 232 6.97 4.10 -16.79
C PRO A 232 8.50 4.09 -16.73
N LEU A 233 9.12 3.02 -17.24
CA LEU A 233 10.58 2.88 -17.31
C LEU A 233 11.23 3.77 -18.39
N GLY A 234 10.44 4.29 -19.33
CA GLY A 234 10.92 5.18 -20.40
C GLY A 234 11.85 4.46 -21.38
N ASN A 235 12.86 5.15 -21.89
CA ASN A 235 13.86 4.55 -22.75
C ASN A 235 14.82 3.69 -21.93
N VAL A 236 14.73 2.38 -22.12
CA VAL A 236 15.51 1.37 -21.40
C VAL A 236 16.61 0.80 -22.29
N THR A 237 17.84 0.89 -21.79
CA THR A 237 19.04 0.29 -22.41
C THR A 237 19.49 -0.89 -21.55
N LEU A 238 19.79 -2.04 -22.17
CA LEU A 238 20.23 -3.27 -21.50
C LEU A 238 21.44 -3.88 -22.23
N ASN A 239 22.47 -4.26 -21.50
CA ASN A 239 23.63 -4.98 -22.04
C ASN A 239 23.30 -6.48 -22.27
N LEU A 240 23.83 -7.03 -23.37
CA LEU A 240 23.61 -8.41 -23.81
C LEU A 240 24.93 -9.20 -23.75
N GLU A 241 24.94 -10.32 -23.04
CA GLU A 241 26.12 -11.17 -22.84
C GLU A 241 25.93 -12.58 -23.41
N LEU A 242 27.03 -13.15 -23.90
CA LEU A 242 27.13 -14.54 -24.38
C LEU A 242 28.34 -15.18 -23.70
N ALA A 243 28.10 -16.20 -22.88
CA ALA A 243 29.12 -16.87 -22.06
C ALA A 243 29.98 -15.90 -21.21
N GLY A 244 29.34 -14.90 -20.57
CA GLY A 244 30.00 -13.92 -19.68
C GLY A 244 30.87 -12.89 -20.40
N LYS A 245 30.64 -12.66 -21.70
CA LYS A 245 31.23 -11.58 -22.49
C LYS A 245 30.13 -10.73 -23.09
N SER A 246 30.23 -9.40 -22.97
CA SER A 246 29.32 -8.51 -23.70
C SER A 246 29.47 -8.73 -25.21
N VAL A 247 28.35 -8.91 -25.89
CA VAL A 247 28.23 -9.06 -27.33
C VAL A 247 27.24 -8.05 -27.93
N GLY A 248 26.76 -7.09 -27.14
CA GLY A 248 25.91 -6.02 -27.62
C GLY A 248 25.09 -5.31 -26.56
N THR A 249 24.14 -4.53 -27.04
CA THR A 249 23.23 -3.71 -26.23
C THR A 249 21.88 -3.61 -26.93
N THR A 250 20.80 -3.79 -26.18
CA THR A 250 19.42 -3.69 -26.64
C THR A 250 18.74 -2.45 -26.11
N TYR A 251 17.78 -1.93 -26.86
CA TYR A 251 17.08 -0.68 -26.58
C TYR A 251 15.57 -0.90 -26.73
N LEU A 252 14.81 -0.46 -25.73
CA LEU A 252 13.36 -0.42 -25.73
C LEU A 252 12.93 1.04 -25.50
N THR A 253 12.17 1.60 -26.43
CA THR A 253 11.77 3.01 -26.41
C THR A 253 10.44 3.19 -25.67
N ASP A 254 10.31 4.24 -24.86
CA ASP A 254 9.08 4.64 -24.15
C ASP A 254 8.38 3.51 -23.36
N LEU A 255 9.17 2.58 -22.79
CA LEU A 255 8.67 1.41 -22.08
C LEU A 255 7.83 1.79 -20.86
N THR A 256 6.56 1.39 -20.87
CA THR A 256 5.67 1.43 -19.70
C THR A 256 5.11 0.04 -19.45
N LEU A 257 5.49 -0.58 -18.33
CA LEU A 257 4.96 -1.87 -17.92
C LEU A 257 3.60 -1.68 -17.26
N LYS A 258 2.54 -2.17 -17.89
CA LYS A 258 1.18 -2.28 -17.32
C LYS A 258 0.96 -3.68 -16.75
N PRO A 259 0.02 -3.91 -15.83
CA PRO A 259 -0.33 -5.25 -15.34
C PRO A 259 -0.64 -6.23 -16.48
N GLY A 260 -0.14 -7.47 -16.37
CA GLY A 260 -0.23 -8.49 -17.42
C GLY A 260 0.98 -8.52 -18.36
N ASN A 261 0.79 -9.03 -19.59
CA ASN A 261 1.87 -9.19 -20.57
C ASN A 261 1.99 -7.96 -21.48
N ASN A 262 3.17 -7.33 -21.48
CA ASN A 262 3.48 -6.17 -22.32
C ASN A 262 4.26 -6.64 -23.55
N SER A 263 3.71 -6.44 -24.75
CA SER A 263 4.42 -6.72 -26.01
C SER A 263 5.13 -5.45 -26.48
N VAL A 264 6.46 -5.51 -26.64
CA VAL A 264 7.30 -4.32 -26.84
C VAL A 264 8.32 -4.57 -27.96
N PRO A 265 8.47 -3.66 -28.95
CA PRO A 265 9.54 -3.76 -29.95
C PRO A 265 10.90 -3.44 -29.32
N MET A 266 11.93 -4.15 -29.77
CA MET A 266 13.30 -4.05 -29.26
C MET A 266 14.30 -4.05 -30.43
N ILE A 267 15.20 -3.06 -30.46
CA ILE A 267 16.32 -3.01 -31.40
C ILE A 267 17.64 -3.26 -30.68
N GLY A 268 18.64 -3.80 -31.38
CA GLY A 268 19.93 -4.16 -30.79
C GLY A 268 21.13 -3.83 -31.66
N LYS A 269 22.16 -3.25 -31.03
CA LYS A 269 23.52 -3.16 -31.58
C LYS A 269 24.29 -4.34 -31.04
N VAL A 270 24.66 -5.29 -31.90
CA VAL A 270 25.28 -6.56 -31.52
C VAL A 270 26.50 -6.85 -32.37
N ASP A 271 27.54 -7.43 -31.77
CA ASP A 271 28.72 -7.90 -32.49
C ASP A 271 28.38 -9.21 -33.23
N GLN A 272 27.72 -9.04 -34.37
CA GLN A 272 27.45 -10.11 -35.31
C GLN A 272 28.71 -10.86 -35.70
N SER A 273 29.88 -10.21 -35.75
CA SER A 273 31.14 -10.84 -36.17
C SER A 273 31.65 -11.84 -35.14
N ALA A 274 31.61 -11.50 -33.85
CA ALA A 274 31.93 -12.43 -32.75
C ALA A 274 30.91 -13.57 -32.65
N ILE A 275 29.62 -13.25 -32.78
CA ILE A 275 28.51 -14.23 -32.75
C ILE A 275 28.64 -15.26 -33.89
N ILE A 276 28.86 -14.80 -35.12
CA ILE A 276 29.07 -15.65 -36.31
C ILE A 276 30.37 -16.46 -36.17
N SER A 277 31.46 -15.84 -35.72
CA SER A 277 32.76 -16.51 -35.55
C SER A 277 32.72 -17.59 -34.46
N LEU A 278 31.93 -17.40 -33.40
CA LEU A 278 31.73 -18.42 -32.38
C LEU A 278 30.93 -19.61 -32.93
N LEU A 279 29.84 -19.37 -33.66
CA LEU A 279 29.04 -20.45 -34.29
C LEU A 279 29.85 -21.26 -35.30
N ALA A 280 30.62 -20.60 -36.15
CA ALA A 280 31.46 -21.24 -37.16
C ALA A 280 32.75 -21.88 -36.61
N SER A 281 33.05 -21.72 -35.31
CA SER A 281 34.24 -22.31 -34.70
C SER A 281 34.11 -23.83 -34.57
N LYS A 282 35.22 -24.55 -34.80
CA LYS A 282 35.34 -25.98 -34.46
C LYS A 282 35.03 -26.24 -32.98
N THR A 283 35.30 -25.26 -32.10
CA THR A 283 35.04 -25.30 -30.66
C THR A 283 33.65 -24.80 -30.26
N ASN A 284 32.75 -24.50 -31.21
CA ASN A 284 31.39 -24.07 -30.92
C ASN A 284 30.64 -25.12 -30.05
N PRO A 285 30.17 -24.76 -28.83
CA PRO A 285 29.38 -25.66 -27.99
C PRO A 285 27.90 -25.75 -28.43
N TYR A 286 27.40 -24.77 -29.21
CA TYR A 286 26.01 -24.63 -29.62
C TYR A 286 25.77 -25.25 -31.01
N LYS A 287 25.79 -26.59 -31.07
CA LYS A 287 25.74 -27.36 -32.33
C LYS A 287 24.36 -27.44 -33.00
N ASP A 288 23.30 -27.12 -32.27
CA ASP A 288 21.97 -26.84 -32.81
C ASP A 288 21.90 -25.45 -33.49
N GLY A 289 22.69 -24.49 -33.00
CA GLY A 289 22.63 -23.07 -33.39
C GLY A 289 21.84 -22.20 -32.41
N ILE A 290 21.39 -22.78 -31.30
CA ILE A 290 20.58 -22.11 -30.27
C ILE A 290 21.52 -21.62 -29.17
N MET A 291 21.70 -20.31 -29.09
CA MET A 291 22.65 -19.72 -28.14
C MET A 291 21.94 -19.12 -26.91
N PRO A 292 22.45 -19.37 -25.69
CA PRO A 292 21.97 -18.74 -24.48
C PRO A 292 22.58 -17.34 -24.36
N PHE A 293 21.73 -16.32 -24.20
CA PHE A 293 22.16 -14.97 -23.91
C PHE A 293 21.68 -14.55 -22.53
N ASP A 294 22.57 -13.92 -21.79
CA ASP A 294 22.24 -13.24 -20.53
C ASP A 294 21.99 -11.75 -20.80
N ILE A 295 21.05 -11.16 -20.07
CA ILE A 295 20.77 -9.72 -20.09
C ILE A 295 21.07 -9.18 -18.69
N THR A 296 22.13 -8.38 -18.56
CA THR A 296 22.84 -8.17 -17.29
C THR A 296 23.59 -6.85 -17.18
N GLY A 297 23.80 -6.41 -15.93
CA GLY A 297 25.04 -5.78 -15.49
C GLY A 297 25.23 -4.28 -15.75
N ASN A 298 24.62 -3.73 -16.80
CA ASN A 298 24.53 -2.29 -17.01
C ASN A 298 23.19 -1.97 -17.68
N ALA A 299 22.25 -1.47 -16.89
CA ALA A 299 20.93 -1.06 -17.36
C ALA A 299 20.71 0.42 -17.06
N THR A 300 20.15 1.15 -18.03
CA THR A 300 19.84 2.58 -17.88
C THR A 300 18.39 2.82 -18.25
N SER A 301 17.62 3.42 -17.34
CA SER A 301 16.27 3.93 -17.58
C SER A 301 16.35 5.45 -17.74
N THR A 302 15.79 5.99 -18.82
CA THR A 302 15.72 7.45 -19.03
C THR A 302 14.31 7.91 -19.41
N TYR A 303 13.87 9.04 -18.86
CA TYR A 303 12.57 9.65 -19.15
C TYR A 303 12.78 11.15 -19.40
N ASN A 304 12.23 11.66 -20.51
CA ASN A 304 12.43 13.05 -20.96
C ASN A 304 13.91 13.51 -20.95
N GLY A 305 14.82 12.61 -21.33
CA GLY A 305 16.27 12.89 -21.40
C GLY A 305 17.03 12.89 -20.06
N LYS A 306 16.37 12.57 -18.94
CA LYS A 306 17.01 12.38 -17.62
C LYS A 306 17.05 10.90 -17.26
N GLU A 307 18.14 10.44 -16.65
CA GLU A 307 18.19 9.11 -16.03
C GLU A 307 17.24 9.02 -14.82
N LEU A 308 16.71 7.83 -14.57
CA LEU A 308 15.92 7.48 -13.38
C LEU A 308 16.70 6.45 -12.54
N PRO A 309 17.58 6.87 -11.61
CA PRO A 309 18.56 5.97 -10.99
C PRO A 309 17.94 4.79 -10.23
N TYR A 310 16.75 4.98 -9.65
CA TYR A 310 15.99 3.93 -8.98
C TYR A 310 15.49 2.84 -9.94
N PHE A 311 15.20 3.16 -11.21
CA PHE A 311 14.87 2.16 -12.23
C PHE A 311 16.13 1.56 -12.86
N SER A 312 17.19 2.34 -13.11
CA SER A 312 18.50 1.81 -13.54
C SER A 312 19.04 0.77 -12.55
N LYS A 313 19.04 1.09 -11.24
CA LYS A 313 19.43 0.19 -10.13
C LYS A 313 18.61 -1.11 -10.13
N ALA A 314 17.29 -1.01 -10.21
CA ALA A 314 16.39 -2.16 -10.19
C ALA A 314 16.57 -3.06 -11.44
N LEU A 315 16.71 -2.47 -12.62
CA LEU A 315 16.94 -3.21 -13.87
C LEU A 315 18.32 -3.89 -13.88
N ALA A 316 19.37 -3.22 -13.40
CA ALA A 316 20.73 -3.76 -13.35
C ALA A 316 20.89 -4.90 -12.33
N ALA A 317 20.06 -4.91 -11.27
CA ALA A 317 20.01 -5.98 -10.28
C ALA A 317 19.30 -7.26 -10.78
N ASN A 318 18.44 -7.16 -11.80
CA ASN A 318 17.78 -8.33 -12.37
C ASN A 318 18.69 -9.02 -13.41
N LYS A 319 18.65 -10.35 -13.45
CA LYS A 319 19.30 -11.15 -14.49
C LYS A 319 18.26 -11.96 -15.25
N LEU A 320 18.17 -11.72 -16.55
CA LEU A 320 17.38 -12.55 -17.47
C LEU A 320 18.32 -13.44 -18.28
N SER A 321 17.90 -14.67 -18.56
CA SER A 321 18.60 -15.60 -19.45
C SER A 321 17.61 -16.11 -20.50
N ILE A 322 17.92 -15.91 -21.77
CA ILE A 322 17.10 -16.33 -22.92
C ILE A 322 17.88 -17.30 -23.81
N LYS A 323 17.18 -18.01 -24.69
CA LYS A 323 17.77 -18.81 -25.76
C LYS A 323 17.21 -18.35 -27.10
N LEU A 324 18.09 -18.09 -28.07
CA LEU A 324 17.73 -17.65 -29.41
C LEU A 324 18.29 -18.62 -30.45
N ASP A 325 17.48 -19.04 -31.42
CA ASP A 325 17.96 -19.75 -32.60
C ASP A 325 18.62 -18.75 -33.57
N VAL A 326 19.91 -18.52 -33.33
CA VAL A 326 20.72 -17.58 -34.11
C VAL A 326 21.02 -18.15 -35.49
N LYS A 327 21.09 -19.49 -35.65
CA LYS A 327 21.33 -20.12 -36.95
C LYS A 327 20.16 -19.89 -37.91
N SER A 328 18.93 -20.12 -37.47
CA SER A 328 17.74 -19.88 -38.30
C SER A 328 17.57 -18.39 -38.60
N ALA A 329 17.80 -17.50 -37.62
CA ALA A 329 17.76 -16.06 -37.83
C ALA A 329 18.84 -15.55 -38.81
N LEU A 330 20.05 -16.13 -38.78
CA LEU A 330 21.11 -15.84 -39.74
C LEU A 330 20.76 -16.34 -41.14
N SER A 331 20.25 -17.57 -41.27
CA SER A 331 19.85 -18.14 -42.56
C SER A 331 18.70 -17.33 -43.21
N ALA A 332 17.73 -16.87 -42.41
CA ALA A 332 16.67 -15.96 -42.84
C ALA A 332 17.22 -14.58 -43.28
N ALA A 333 18.34 -14.12 -42.70
CA ALA A 333 19.08 -12.94 -43.12
C ALA A 333 20.08 -13.20 -44.28
N GLY A 334 20.02 -14.38 -44.93
CA GLY A 334 20.88 -14.78 -46.05
C GLY A 334 22.27 -15.30 -45.66
N VAL A 335 22.59 -15.38 -44.36
CA VAL A 335 23.89 -15.82 -43.82
C VAL A 335 23.82 -17.29 -43.43
N ASN A 336 24.25 -18.18 -44.33
CA ASN A 336 24.23 -19.62 -44.10
C ASN A 336 25.54 -20.11 -43.45
N ILE A 337 25.42 -20.79 -42.29
CA ILE A 337 26.55 -21.32 -41.51
C ILE A 337 26.43 -22.83 -41.31
N THR A 338 27.55 -23.54 -41.46
CA THR A 338 27.72 -24.95 -41.05
C THR A 338 28.37 -25.00 -39.67
N LEU A 339 27.87 -25.86 -38.78
CA LEU A 339 28.27 -25.96 -37.35
C LEU A 339 29.08 -27.23 -37.04
#